data_AF-A0A3D3N9J6-F1
#
_entry.id   AF-A0A3D3N9J6-F1
#
_cell.length_a   1.000
_cell.length_b   1.000
_cell.length_c   1.000
_cell.angle_alpha   90.00
_cell.angle_beta   90.00
_cell.angle_gamma   90.00
#
_symmetry.space_group_name_H-M   'P 1'
#
loop_
_entity.id
_entity.type
_entity.pdbx_description
1 polymer ?
#
loop_
_entity_poly.entity_id
_entity_poly.type
_entity_poly.pdbx_seq_one_letter_code
_entity_poly.pdbx_strand_id
1 'polypeptide(L)'
;MVKVLQQILRWLFMRIENIFNVAFGDKMNPFYHLGTISFWQFWLLLVSGLYLYIFADTGVHDAFESVESITHDQWWAGGILRSIHRYATDGMIVTMLLHMLRHFAYDRYRGFRSFSWLTGVALLWLVYIAGVNGFMLAWDKLAQFVVIA
;
A
#
# COMPACT_ATOMS: atom_id res chain seq x y z
N MET A 1 22.50 16.42 -11.20
CA MET A 1 22.01 15.74 -9.97
C MET A 1 20.92 14.71 -10.29
N VAL A 2 19.75 15.10 -10.84
CA VAL A 2 18.65 14.15 -11.16
C VAL A 2 19.07 12.99 -12.09
N LYS A 3 19.83 13.28 -13.16
CA LYS A 3 20.31 12.24 -14.09
C LYS A 3 21.20 11.19 -13.41
N VAL A 4 22.07 11.62 -12.50
CA VAL A 4 22.95 10.72 -11.73
C VAL A 4 22.12 9.82 -10.82
N LEU A 5 21.14 10.40 -10.12
CA LEU A 5 20.20 9.64 -9.31
C LEU A 5 19.42 8.60 -10.14
N GLN A 6 18.88 9.01 -11.30
CA GLN A 6 18.18 8.09 -12.21
C GLN A 6 19.08 6.97 -12.72
N GLN A 7 20.35 7.26 -13.03
CA GLN A 7 21.32 6.25 -13.45
C GLN A 7 21.60 5.22 -12.35
N ILE A 8 21.81 5.69 -11.10
CA ILE A 8 22.02 4.82 -9.94
C ILE A 8 20.78 3.94 -9.71
N LEU A 9 19.59 4.53 -9.68
CA LEU A 9 18.34 3.81 -9.48
C LEU A 9 18.11 2.79 -10.59
N ARG A 10 18.36 3.16 -11.85
CA ARG A 10 18.22 2.24 -12.99
C ARG A 10 19.20 1.08 -12.88
N TRP A 11 20.45 1.34 -12.50
CA TRP A 11 21.44 0.29 -12.28
C TRP A 11 20.98 -0.69 -11.18
N LEU A 12 20.48 -0.17 -10.05
CA LEU A 12 19.92 -0.98 -8.97
C LEU A 12 18.73 -1.84 -9.45
N PHE A 13 17.75 -1.21 -10.12
CA PHE A 13 16.59 -1.92 -10.65
C PHE A 13 17.00 -3.02 -11.63
N MET A 14 17.91 -2.75 -12.58
CA MET A 14 18.38 -3.78 -13.51
C MET A 14 19.05 -4.95 -12.79
N ARG A 15 19.83 -4.69 -11.72
CA ARG A 15 20.47 -5.76 -10.96
C ARG A 15 19.45 -6.64 -10.24
N ILE A 16 18.45 -6.02 -9.61
CA ILE A 16 17.37 -6.72 -8.90
C ILE A 16 16.48 -7.47 -9.90
N GLU A 17 16.04 -6.80 -10.97
CA GLU A 17 15.22 -7.39 -12.03
C GLU A 17 15.91 -8.61 -12.65
N ASN A 18 17.22 -8.56 -12.89
CA ASN A 18 17.98 -9.72 -13.40
C ASN A 18 17.99 -10.89 -12.41
N ILE A 19 18.13 -10.64 -11.11
CA ILE A 19 18.05 -11.70 -10.10
C ILE A 19 16.66 -12.35 -10.12
N PHE A 20 15.61 -11.52 -10.17
CA PHE A 20 14.24 -12.01 -10.23
C PHE A 20 13.90 -12.69 -11.57
N ASN A 21 14.50 -12.28 -12.68
CA ASN A 21 14.37 -12.98 -13.97
C ASN A 21 14.96 -14.39 -13.89
N VAL A 22 16.08 -14.58 -13.21
CA VAL A 22 16.65 -15.92 -13.00
C VAL A 22 15.73 -16.78 -12.12
N ALA A 23 15.13 -16.21 -11.08
CA ALA A 23 14.28 -16.94 -10.14
C ALA A 23 12.87 -17.26 -10.67
N PHE A 24 12.23 -16.32 -11.38
CA PHE A 24 10.82 -16.40 -11.79
C PHE A 24 10.64 -16.50 -13.31
N GLY A 25 11.69 -16.26 -14.10
CA GLY A 25 11.61 -16.09 -15.54
C GLY A 25 11.10 -14.69 -15.95
N ASP A 26 11.35 -14.32 -17.20
CA ASP A 26 11.04 -12.97 -17.71
C ASP A 26 9.54 -12.62 -17.66
N LYS A 27 8.67 -13.61 -17.82
CA LYS A 27 7.21 -13.39 -17.85
C LYS A 27 6.61 -13.13 -16.47
N MET A 28 7.16 -13.77 -15.44
CA MET A 28 6.59 -13.78 -14.08
C MET A 28 7.37 -12.90 -13.10
N ASN A 29 8.33 -12.10 -13.58
CA ASN A 29 9.06 -11.18 -12.72
C ASN A 29 8.10 -10.15 -12.08
N PRO A 30 7.97 -10.11 -10.73
CA PRO A 30 7.04 -9.22 -10.05
C PRO A 30 7.34 -7.73 -10.28
N PHE A 31 8.60 -7.36 -10.55
CA PHE A 31 8.97 -5.96 -10.84
C PHE A 31 8.33 -5.42 -12.12
N TYR A 32 7.93 -6.29 -13.03
CA TYR A 32 7.21 -5.91 -14.26
C TYR A 32 5.71 -5.72 -14.01
N HIS A 33 5.19 -6.28 -12.92
CA HIS A 33 3.77 -6.30 -12.56
C HIS A 33 3.45 -5.45 -11.33
N LEU A 34 4.37 -4.60 -10.85
CA LEU A 34 4.21 -3.81 -9.62
C LEU A 34 2.89 -3.03 -9.58
N GLY A 35 2.50 -2.38 -10.69
CA GLY A 35 1.22 -1.65 -10.75
C GLY A 35 0.01 -2.57 -10.62
N THR A 36 0.04 -3.74 -11.25
CA THR A 36 -1.01 -4.77 -11.14
C THR A 36 -1.08 -5.32 -9.72
N ILE A 37 0.06 -5.55 -9.07
CA ILE A 37 0.12 -6.01 -7.67
C ILE A 37 -0.48 -4.94 -6.75
N SER A 38 -0.11 -3.67 -6.90
CA SER A 38 -0.71 -2.57 -6.13
C SER A 38 -2.23 -2.48 -6.33
N PHE A 39 -2.70 -2.68 -7.57
CA PHE A 39 -4.13 -2.67 -7.88
C PHE A 39 -4.87 -3.84 -7.22
N TRP A 40 -4.29 -5.04 -7.18
CA TRP A 40 -4.87 -6.15 -6.44
C TRP A 40 -4.88 -5.94 -4.94
N GLN A 41 -3.82 -5.33 -4.38
CA GLN A 41 -3.79 -4.96 -2.96
C GLN A 41 -4.87 -3.94 -2.64
N PHE A 42 -5.13 -2.96 -3.51
CA PHE A 42 -6.25 -2.05 -3.37
C PHE A 42 -7.60 -2.78 -3.28
N TRP A 43 -7.84 -3.80 -4.09
CA TRP A 43 -9.07 -4.62 -3.99
C TRP A 43 -9.15 -5.39 -2.68
N LEU A 44 -8.03 -5.95 -2.19
CA LEU A 44 -7.99 -6.58 -0.87
C LEU A 44 -8.37 -5.57 0.22
N LEU A 45 -7.83 -4.36 0.16
CA LEU A 45 -8.17 -3.28 1.10
C LEU A 45 -9.62 -2.87 1.02
N LEU A 46 -10.17 -2.72 -0.19
CA LEU A 46 -11.55 -2.32 -0.38
C LEU A 46 -12.52 -3.35 0.21
N VAL A 47 -12.33 -4.63 -0.10
CA VAL A 47 -13.21 -5.70 0.37
C VAL A 47 -13.07 -5.93 1.88
N SER A 48 -11.84 -6.05 2.37
CA SER A 48 -11.62 -6.23 3.81
C SER A 48 -12.02 -5.00 4.62
N GLY A 49 -11.74 -3.80 4.12
CA GLY A 49 -12.08 -2.54 4.78
C GLY A 49 -13.59 -2.33 4.86
N LEU A 50 -14.33 -2.64 3.79
CA LEU A 50 -15.79 -2.60 3.82
C LEU A 50 -16.36 -3.57 4.85
N TYR A 51 -15.84 -4.79 4.93
CA TYR A 51 -16.26 -5.76 5.95
C TYR A 51 -15.99 -5.22 7.36
N LEU A 52 -14.77 -4.76 7.63
CA LEU A 52 -14.39 -4.24 8.95
C LEU A 52 -15.25 -3.03 9.34
N TYR A 53 -15.54 -2.14 8.38
CA TYR A 53 -16.37 -0.96 8.61
C TYR A 53 -17.81 -1.30 9.00
N ILE A 54 -18.39 -2.39 8.49
CA ILE A 54 -19.75 -2.82 8.84
C ILE A 54 -19.86 -3.22 10.31
N PHE A 55 -18.79 -3.76 10.89
CA PHE A 55 -18.78 -4.27 12.27
C PHE A 55 -18.06 -3.35 13.26
N ALA A 56 -17.27 -2.38 12.79
CA ALA A 56 -16.54 -1.46 13.63
C ALA A 56 -17.43 -0.30 14.11
N ASP A 57 -17.29 0.06 15.38
CA ASP A 57 -17.88 1.27 15.92
C ASP A 57 -16.94 2.47 15.70
N THR A 58 -17.51 3.62 15.38
CA THR A 58 -16.77 4.87 15.18
C THR A 58 -16.84 5.81 16.38
N GLY A 59 -17.58 5.44 17.43
CA GLY A 59 -17.63 6.15 18.70
C GLY A 59 -16.30 6.08 19.44
N VAL A 60 -15.83 7.22 19.98
CA VAL A 60 -14.51 7.34 20.63
C VAL A 60 -14.35 6.40 21.83
N HIS A 61 -15.44 6.10 22.54
CA HIS A 61 -15.42 5.21 23.70
C HIS A 61 -15.37 3.73 23.33
N ASP A 62 -16.08 3.34 22.27
CA ASP A 62 -16.31 1.94 21.90
C ASP A 62 -15.43 1.49 20.71
N ALA A 63 -14.73 2.40 20.04
CA ALA A 63 -13.94 2.10 18.84
C ALA A 63 -12.91 0.99 19.07
N PHE A 64 -12.10 1.10 20.14
CA PHE A 64 -11.08 0.09 20.44
C PHE A 64 -11.70 -1.27 20.79
N GLU A 65 -12.74 -1.29 21.61
CA GLU A 65 -13.43 -2.53 22.00
C GLU A 65 -14.12 -3.20 20.79
N SER A 66 -14.71 -2.41 19.89
CA SER A 66 -15.32 -2.91 18.65
C SER A 66 -14.29 -3.60 17.75
N VAL A 67 -13.11 -3.00 17.57
CA VAL A 67 -12.02 -3.60 16.79
C VAL A 67 -11.54 -4.89 17.44
N GLU A 68 -11.57 -4.95 18.78
CA GLU A 68 -11.12 -6.14 19.48
C GLU A 68 -12.10 -7.30 19.41
N SER A 69 -13.41 -7.01 19.49
CA SER A 69 -14.46 -8.02 19.25
C SER A 69 -14.41 -8.58 17.83
N ILE A 70 -14.15 -7.74 16.81
CA ILE A 70 -13.94 -8.20 15.43
C ILE A 70 -12.75 -9.17 15.35
N THR A 71 -11.69 -8.89 16.11
CA THR A 71 -10.45 -9.68 16.08
C THR A 71 -10.62 -11.02 16.80
N HIS A 72 -11.24 -11.04 17.98
CA HIS A 72 -11.28 -12.21 18.84
C HIS A 72 -12.60 -12.98 18.74
N ASP A 73 -13.74 -12.30 18.77
CA ASP A 73 -15.06 -12.95 18.75
C ASP A 73 -15.45 -13.38 17.34
N GLN A 74 -14.97 -12.67 16.31
CA GLN A 74 -15.14 -13.03 14.90
C GLN A 74 -13.82 -13.46 14.24
N TRP A 75 -12.91 -14.11 14.96
CA TRP A 75 -11.54 -14.41 14.49
C TRP A 75 -11.47 -15.06 13.10
N TRP A 76 -12.44 -15.92 12.75
CA TRP A 76 -12.49 -16.68 11.50
C TRP A 76 -12.72 -15.81 10.26
N ALA A 77 -13.39 -14.66 10.39
CA ALA A 77 -13.60 -13.71 9.29
C ALA A 77 -13.04 -12.33 9.63
N GLY A 78 -13.47 -11.73 10.74
CA GLY A 78 -13.00 -10.43 11.22
C GLY A 78 -11.51 -10.41 11.50
N GLY A 79 -10.99 -11.38 12.25
CA GLY A 79 -9.55 -11.51 12.52
C GLY A 79 -8.72 -11.66 11.25
N ILE A 80 -9.10 -12.59 10.36
CA ILE A 80 -8.42 -12.81 9.08
C ILE A 80 -8.47 -11.55 8.20
N LEU A 81 -9.64 -10.94 8.03
CA LEU A 81 -9.80 -9.76 7.19
C LEU A 81 -9.07 -8.54 7.76
N ARG A 82 -8.98 -8.41 9.09
CA ARG A 82 -8.18 -7.37 9.74
C ARG A 82 -6.69 -7.56 9.47
N SER A 83 -6.18 -8.78 9.57
CA SER A 83 -4.80 -9.10 9.19
C SER A 83 -4.54 -8.83 7.71
N ILE A 84 -5.44 -9.28 6.82
CA ILE A 84 -5.35 -9.01 5.38
C ILE A 84 -5.33 -7.50 5.13
N HIS A 85 -6.23 -6.73 5.74
CA HIS A 85 -6.31 -5.29 5.57
C HIS A 85 -5.00 -4.60 5.99
N ARG A 86 -4.43 -5.02 7.14
CA ARG A 86 -3.16 -4.48 7.63
C ARG A 86 -2.00 -4.77 6.68
N TYR A 87 -1.78 -6.04 6.34
CA TYR A 87 -0.64 -6.44 5.51
C TYR A 87 -0.80 -6.03 4.04
N ALA A 88 -2.03 -5.96 3.53
CA ALA A 88 -2.30 -5.42 2.20
C ALA A 88 -2.00 -3.92 2.15
N THR A 89 -2.19 -3.18 3.24
CA THR A 89 -1.86 -1.75 3.31
C THR A 89 -0.35 -1.55 3.18
N ASP A 90 0.42 -2.27 4.00
CA ASP A 90 1.88 -2.22 3.98
C ASP A 90 2.41 -2.63 2.59
N GLY A 91 1.88 -3.72 2.05
CA GLY A 91 2.22 -4.21 0.74
C GLY A 91 1.88 -3.23 -0.38
N MET A 92 0.72 -2.57 -0.33
CA MET A 92 0.28 -1.58 -1.33
C MET A 92 1.21 -0.37 -1.34
N ILE A 93 1.57 0.15 -0.16
CA ILE A 93 2.49 1.29 -0.05
C ILE A 93 3.86 0.92 -0.64
N VAL A 94 4.41 -0.25 -0.29
CA VAL A 94 5.70 -0.72 -0.81
C VAL A 94 5.66 -0.88 -2.33
N THR A 95 4.65 -1.57 -2.87
CA THR A 95 4.56 -1.83 -4.31
C THR A 95 4.29 -0.56 -5.11
N MET A 96 3.48 0.38 -4.60
CA MET A 96 3.24 1.68 -5.22
C MET A 96 4.50 2.53 -5.26
N LEU A 97 5.27 2.58 -4.16
CA LEU A 97 6.54 3.31 -4.12
C LEU A 97 7.55 2.70 -5.10
N LEU A 98 7.69 1.38 -5.12
CA LEU A 98 8.55 0.69 -6.08
C LEU A 98 8.10 0.94 -7.53
N HIS A 99 6.80 0.91 -7.80
CA HIS A 99 6.23 1.20 -9.11
C HIS A 99 6.60 2.63 -9.56
N MET A 100 6.39 3.63 -8.70
CA MET A 100 6.74 5.02 -8.98
C MET A 100 8.25 5.20 -9.20
N LEU A 101 9.08 4.67 -8.30
CA LEU A 101 10.54 4.75 -8.37
C LEU A 101 11.08 4.11 -9.65
N ARG A 102 10.51 2.98 -10.06
CA ARG A 102 10.86 2.30 -11.31
C ARG A 102 10.57 3.19 -12.51
N HIS A 103 9.37 3.76 -12.59
CA HIS A 103 9.01 4.66 -13.69
C HIS A 103 9.88 5.92 -13.72
N PHE A 104 10.26 6.44 -12.56
CA PHE A 104 11.21 7.55 -12.45
C PHE A 104 12.62 7.18 -12.93
N ALA A 105 13.15 6.01 -12.54
CA ALA A 105 14.47 5.52 -12.90
C ALA A 105 14.62 5.29 -14.43
N TYR A 106 13.55 4.79 -15.07
CA TYR A 106 13.51 4.58 -16.51
C TYR A 106 13.08 5.82 -17.32
N ASP A 107 12.94 6.99 -16.67
CA ASP A 107 12.51 8.25 -17.28
C ASP A 107 11.13 8.17 -17.98
N ARG A 108 10.25 7.30 -17.45
CA ARG A 108 8.91 7.00 -18.00
C ARG A 108 7.79 7.86 -17.41
N TYR A 109 8.05 9.14 -17.16
CA TYR A 109 7.08 10.08 -16.55
C TYR A 109 6.85 11.37 -17.36
N ARG A 110 7.52 11.52 -18.51
CA ARG A 110 7.44 12.70 -19.37
C ARG A 110 6.67 12.39 -20.67
N GLY A 111 6.37 13.44 -21.45
CA GLY A 111 5.68 13.32 -22.74
C GLY A 111 4.26 12.80 -22.57
N PHE A 112 3.83 11.85 -23.41
CA PHE A 112 2.48 11.26 -23.37
C PHE A 112 2.09 10.65 -22.00
N ARG A 113 3.08 10.29 -21.17
CA ARG A 113 2.84 9.66 -19.85
C ARG A 113 2.77 10.67 -18.70
N SER A 114 2.90 11.98 -18.98
CA SER A 114 2.89 13.03 -17.96
C SER A 114 1.57 13.06 -17.19
N PHE A 115 0.44 12.86 -17.88
CA PHE A 115 -0.87 12.79 -17.25
C PHE A 115 -0.97 11.62 -16.26
N SER A 116 -0.54 10.42 -16.67
CA SER A 116 -0.49 9.23 -15.80
C SER A 116 0.45 9.42 -14.61
N TRP A 117 1.55 10.13 -14.80
CA TRP A 117 2.47 10.47 -13.70
C TRP A 117 1.83 11.41 -12.69
N LEU A 118 1.24 12.52 -13.14
CA LEU A 118 0.60 13.51 -12.27
C LEU A 118 -0.55 12.89 -11.46
N THR A 119 -1.41 12.12 -12.13
CA THR A 119 -2.51 11.40 -11.47
C THR A 119 -1.99 10.32 -10.51
N GLY A 120 -0.91 9.61 -10.86
CA GLY A 120 -0.26 8.65 -9.96
C GLY A 120 0.34 9.29 -8.71
N VAL A 121 0.99 10.45 -8.83
CA VAL A 121 1.50 11.21 -7.69
C VAL A 121 0.36 11.70 -6.80
N ALA A 122 -0.74 12.19 -7.37
CA ALA A 122 -1.93 12.55 -6.62
C ALA A 122 -2.54 11.35 -5.88
N LEU A 123 -2.63 10.19 -6.54
CA LEU A 123 -3.12 8.95 -5.95
C LEU A 123 -2.27 8.51 -4.75
N LEU A 124 -0.95 8.67 -4.82
CA LEU A 124 -0.05 8.35 -3.70
C LEU A 124 -0.40 9.16 -2.44
N TRP A 125 -0.69 10.46 -2.60
CA TRP A 125 -1.13 11.30 -1.49
C TRP A 125 -2.50 10.90 -0.96
N LEU A 126 -3.45 10.57 -1.84
CA LEU A 126 -4.78 10.10 -1.43
C LEU A 126 -4.70 8.80 -0.62
N VAL A 127 -3.87 7.84 -1.05
CA VAL A 127 -3.66 6.58 -0.35
C VAL A 127 -2.94 6.81 0.98
N TYR A 128 -1.96 7.71 1.04
CA TYR A 128 -1.28 8.06 2.29
C TYR A 128 -2.26 8.65 3.31
N ILE A 129 -3.09 9.62 2.89
CA ILE A 129 -4.11 10.23 3.76
C ILE A 129 -5.12 9.16 4.22
N ALA A 130 -5.59 8.29 3.31
CA ALA A 130 -6.49 7.20 3.67
C ALA A 130 -5.85 6.24 4.70
N GLY A 131 -4.58 5.90 4.54
CA GLY A 131 -3.84 5.06 5.49
C GLY A 131 -3.69 5.69 6.87
N VAL A 132 -3.40 6.99 6.95
CA VAL A 132 -3.34 7.72 8.23
C VAL A 132 -4.70 7.72 8.92
N ASN A 133 -5.79 8.00 8.20
CA ASN A 133 -7.13 7.95 8.77
C ASN A 133 -7.48 6.52 9.26
N GLY A 134 -7.18 5.50 8.46
CA GLY A 134 -7.42 4.11 8.84
C GLY A 134 -6.64 3.68 10.09
N PHE A 135 -5.42 4.18 10.26
CA PHE A 135 -4.61 3.95 11.46
C PHE A 135 -5.28 4.54 12.72
N MET A 136 -5.88 5.73 12.60
CA MET A 136 -6.57 6.39 13.71
C MET A 136 -7.85 5.66 14.15
N LEU A 137 -8.55 4.97 13.23
CA LEU A 137 -9.80 4.26 13.53
C LEU A 137 -9.66 3.15 14.58
N ALA A 138 -8.48 2.55 14.73
CA ALA A 138 -8.26 1.52 15.73
C ALA A 138 -8.27 2.06 17.17
N TRP A 139 -7.99 3.36 17.34
CA TRP A 139 -7.95 4.08 18.62
C TRP A 139 -7.16 3.40 19.75
N ASP A 140 -6.11 2.64 19.39
CA ASP A 140 -5.21 2.01 20.33
C ASP A 140 -4.24 3.03 20.97
N LYS A 141 -3.41 2.59 21.93
CA LYS A 141 -2.46 3.50 22.62
C LYS A 141 -1.52 4.23 21.66
N LEU A 142 -1.14 3.60 20.54
CA LEU A 142 -0.24 4.20 19.58
C LEU A 142 -0.97 5.24 18.72
N ALA A 143 -2.18 4.93 18.26
CA ALA A 143 -3.04 5.87 17.55
C ALA A 143 -3.36 7.10 18.41
N GLN A 144 -3.71 6.91 19.68
CA GLN A 144 -3.93 8.01 20.63
C GLN A 144 -2.67 8.87 20.82
N PHE A 145 -1.50 8.24 20.96
CA PHE A 145 -0.24 8.98 21.06
C PHE A 145 0.03 9.83 19.81
N VAL A 146 -0.13 9.26 18.61
CA VAL A 146 0.12 9.98 17.34
C VAL A 146 -0.88 11.13 17.11
N VAL A 147 -2.10 11.04 17.64
CA VAL A 147 -3.13 12.07 17.48
C VAL A 147 -3.02 13.18 18.53
N ILE A 148 -2.63 12.86 19.76
CA ILE A 148 -2.74 13.76 20.92
C ILE A 148 -1.38 14.41 21.30
N ALA A 149 -0.26 13.74 21.03
CA ALA A 149 1.09 14.24 21.35
C ALA A 149 1.62 15.24 20.32
#